data_AF-A0A6C0AT92-F1
#
_entry.id   AF-A0A6C0AT92-F1
#
_cell.length_a   1.000
_cell.length_b   1.000
_cell.length_c   1.000
_cell.angle_alpha   90.00
_cell.angle_beta   90.00
_cell.angle_gamma   90.00
#
_symmetry.space_group_name_H-M   'P 1'
#
loop_
_entity.id
_entity.type
_entity.pdbx_description
1 polymer ?
#
loop_
_entity_poly.entity_id
_entity_poly.type
_entity_poly.pdbx_seq_one_letter_code
_entity_poly.pdbx_strand_id
1 'polypeptide(L)'
;MSIKEKPPEFFKSTKTSLKSILKHPEINTSIINDAVMRANKMVIHTLQYLKLYLLDYYEKHNHTLPVINKEFINNSMKVVCGEKEEKRGKPPSDETIALKEKLTSFYNEHYLPTTQNDRINYTGLNTVMDYLKEDIMTMYENNIQLHYVDYVERFVNVVWKKKIITEKIRKLYKTKAERETRIRCLCSELRKIKYDLLNVDKSAYKSKSYYHTWITEQRKHVLPNKKKYEKDSIYYDLKCSPMDYFPSMIYMMKRVESENECLNIVFPLRGEIAPKYIRLDTTTLVNLLLRKEHGNKDFYKRKSKKI
;
A
#
# COMPACT_ATOMS: atom_id res chain seq x y z
N MET A 1 14.76 -30.14 -14.87
CA MET A 1 14.50 -29.21 -13.76
C MET A 1 15.58 -29.43 -12.71
N SER A 2 16.52 -28.50 -12.56
CA SER A 2 17.50 -28.55 -11.47
C SER A 2 16.76 -28.17 -10.19
N ILE A 3 16.63 -29.11 -9.26
CA ILE A 3 16.15 -28.84 -7.91
C ILE A 3 17.24 -27.99 -7.26
N LYS A 4 17.00 -26.68 -7.11
CA LYS A 4 17.86 -25.83 -6.27
C LYS A 4 17.79 -26.40 -4.85
N GLU A 5 18.89 -26.98 -4.38
CA GLU A 5 19.04 -27.37 -2.99
C GLU A 5 18.75 -26.16 -2.09
N LYS A 6 17.91 -26.35 -1.08
CA LYS A 6 17.68 -25.33 -0.06
C LYS A 6 19.03 -25.04 0.61
N PRO A 7 19.45 -23.78 0.72
CA PRO A 7 20.65 -23.46 1.48
C PRO A 7 20.48 -23.98 2.93
N PRO A 8 21.53 -24.52 3.55
CA PRO A 8 21.48 -25.03 4.92
C PRO A 8 20.96 -23.95 5.88
N GLU A 9 20.00 -24.30 6.74
CA GLU A 9 19.44 -23.41 7.76
C GLU A 9 20.48 -23.15 8.88
N PHE A 10 21.40 -22.22 8.66
CA PHE A 10 22.40 -21.79 9.65
C PHE A 10 21.81 -20.91 10.78
N PHE A 11 20.56 -20.48 10.68
CA PHE A 11 19.95 -19.51 11.61
C PHE A 11 18.80 -20.14 12.40
N LYS A 12 18.92 -20.11 13.73
CA LYS A 12 17.83 -20.48 14.65
C LYS A 12 17.06 -19.24 15.08
N SER A 13 15.74 -19.24 14.87
CA SER A 13 14.86 -18.18 15.37
C SER A 13 14.33 -18.55 16.75
N THR A 14 14.57 -17.68 17.74
CA THR A 14 14.09 -17.86 19.12
C THR A 14 13.17 -16.72 19.51
N LYS A 15 11.91 -17.02 19.84
CA LYS A 15 10.96 -16.05 20.40
C LYS A 15 11.23 -15.89 21.89
N THR A 16 11.59 -14.70 22.34
CA THR A 16 11.86 -14.40 23.75
C THR A 16 11.46 -12.97 24.09
N SER A 17 11.43 -12.63 25.38
CA SER A 17 11.14 -11.27 25.83
C SER A 17 12.29 -10.33 25.50
N LEU A 18 12.02 -9.05 25.25
CA LEU A 18 13.10 -8.07 25.09
C LEU A 18 13.94 -7.97 26.37
N LYS A 19 13.30 -8.00 27.54
CA LYS A 19 13.95 -7.90 28.85
C LYS A 19 15.01 -8.99 29.09
N SER A 20 14.78 -10.21 28.62
CA SER A 20 15.71 -11.34 28.82
C SER A 20 16.99 -11.25 27.99
N ILE A 21 17.02 -10.43 26.93
CA ILE A 21 18.17 -10.27 26.03
C ILE A 21 18.82 -8.89 26.10
N LEU A 22 18.20 -7.96 26.81
CA LEU A 22 18.64 -6.57 26.87
C LEU A 22 19.59 -6.36 28.05
N LYS A 23 20.81 -5.89 27.76
CA LYS A 23 21.72 -5.41 28.80
C LYS A 23 21.20 -4.06 29.33
N HIS A 24 21.33 -3.79 30.62
CA HIS A 24 20.81 -2.57 31.27
C HIS A 24 19.35 -2.23 30.88
N PRO A 25 18.38 -3.13 31.19
CA PRO A 25 16.99 -2.96 30.79
C PRO A 25 16.38 -1.61 31.20
N GLU A 26 16.76 -1.10 32.37
CA GLU A 26 16.30 0.16 32.94
C GLU A 26 16.61 1.37 32.05
N ILE A 27 17.68 1.30 31.23
CA ILE A 27 18.06 2.38 30.31
C ILE A 27 17.67 2.05 28.88
N ASN A 28 17.97 0.83 28.41
CA ASN A 28 17.87 0.53 26.98
C ASN A 28 16.44 0.24 26.52
N THR A 29 15.53 -0.11 27.44
CA THR A 29 14.12 -0.37 27.09
C THR A 29 13.45 0.89 26.56
N SER A 30 13.68 2.04 27.19
CA SER A 30 13.08 3.31 26.76
C SER A 30 13.59 3.75 25.38
N ILE A 31 14.89 3.55 25.10
CA ILE A 31 15.50 3.87 23.80
C ILE A 31 14.89 3.02 22.68
N ILE A 32 14.71 1.72 22.92
CA ILE A 32 14.09 0.81 21.93
C ILE A 32 12.62 1.16 21.73
N ASN A 33 11.88 1.42 22.81
CA ASN A 33 10.47 1.80 22.72
C ASN A 33 10.30 3.13 21.96
N ASP A 34 11.15 4.12 22.22
CA ASP A 34 11.18 5.36 21.46
C ASP A 34 11.43 5.12 19.97
N ALA A 35 12.40 4.25 19.62
CA ALA A 35 12.65 3.87 18.24
C ALA A 35 11.42 3.22 17.57
N VAL A 36 10.69 2.35 18.30
CA VAL A 36 9.43 1.74 17.84
C VAL A 36 8.36 2.81 17.60
N MET A 37 8.19 3.74 18.52
CA MET A 37 7.21 4.82 18.40
C MET A 37 7.52 5.72 17.21
N ARG A 38 8.78 6.14 17.06
CA ARG A 38 9.22 6.98 15.93
C ARG A 38 9.01 6.27 14.59
N ALA A 39 9.43 5.01 14.47
CA ALA A 39 9.24 4.21 13.27
C ALA A 39 7.74 4.07 12.88
N ASN A 40 6.87 3.87 13.86
CA ASN A 40 5.43 3.80 13.60
C ASN A 40 4.85 5.16 13.15
N LYS A 41 5.25 6.26 13.80
CA LYS A 41 4.88 7.63 13.36
C LYS A 41 5.34 7.88 11.92
N MET A 42 6.58 7.50 11.58
CA MET A 42 7.10 7.63 10.20
C MET A 42 6.19 6.95 9.18
N VAL A 43 5.78 5.71 9.44
CA VAL A 43 4.89 4.96 8.53
C VAL A 43 3.52 5.63 8.40
N ILE A 44 2.91 6.02 9.53
CA ILE A 44 1.58 6.66 9.54
C ILE A 44 1.59 7.91 8.68
N HIS A 45 2.51 8.84 8.96
CA HIS A 45 2.57 10.11 8.23
C HIS A 45 2.97 9.91 6.78
N THR A 46 3.86 8.96 6.48
CA THR A 46 4.21 8.65 5.08
C THR A 46 2.99 8.14 4.31
N LEU A 47 2.20 7.21 4.86
CA LEU A 47 1.01 6.68 4.19
C LEU A 47 -0.06 7.77 3.97
N GLN A 48 -0.27 8.64 4.97
CA GLN A 48 -1.19 9.76 4.85
C GLN A 48 -0.73 10.80 3.82
N TYR A 49 0.55 11.16 3.85
CA TYR A 49 1.16 12.06 2.87
C TYR A 49 1.05 11.50 1.45
N LEU A 50 1.41 10.22 1.26
CA LEU A 50 1.31 9.54 -0.04
C LEU A 50 -0.14 9.55 -0.54
N LYS A 51 -1.12 9.27 0.32
CA LYS A 51 -2.54 9.34 -0.05
C LYS A 51 -2.91 10.73 -0.57
N LEU A 52 -2.57 11.79 0.16
CA LEU A 52 -2.88 13.16 -0.26
C LEU A 52 -2.20 13.54 -1.57
N TYR A 53 -0.89 13.29 -1.68
CA TYR A 53 -0.11 13.59 -2.87
C TYR A 53 -0.60 12.84 -4.10
N LEU A 54 -0.86 11.53 -3.98
CA LEU A 54 -1.28 10.71 -5.10
C LEU A 54 -2.69 11.04 -5.57
N LEU A 55 -3.59 11.41 -4.66
CA LEU A 55 -4.92 11.91 -5.04
C LEU A 55 -4.82 13.23 -5.80
N ASP A 56 -4.07 14.20 -5.29
CA ASP A 56 -3.87 15.49 -5.98
C ASP A 56 -3.21 15.30 -7.36
N TYR A 57 -2.20 14.44 -7.43
CA TYR A 57 -1.54 14.11 -8.68
C TYR A 57 -2.53 13.49 -9.69
N TYR A 58 -3.35 12.55 -9.23
CA TYR A 58 -4.35 11.87 -10.06
C TYR A 58 -5.35 12.85 -10.69
N GLU A 59 -5.85 13.82 -9.92
CA GLU A 59 -6.75 14.85 -10.45
C GLU A 59 -6.06 15.78 -11.46
N LYS A 60 -4.82 16.18 -11.18
CA LYS A 60 -4.09 17.16 -12.01
C LYS A 60 -3.45 16.57 -13.27
N HIS A 61 -3.29 15.24 -13.34
CA HIS A 61 -2.53 14.57 -14.42
C HIS A 61 -3.39 13.52 -15.15
N ASN A 62 -4.60 13.91 -15.56
CA ASN A 62 -5.48 13.08 -16.40
C ASN A 62 -5.70 11.67 -15.84
N HIS A 63 -5.92 11.54 -14.53
CA HIS A 63 -6.18 10.26 -13.87
C HIS A 63 -5.04 9.24 -14.00
N THR A 64 -3.80 9.73 -14.12
CA THR A 64 -2.57 8.91 -14.06
C THR A 64 -1.90 9.06 -12.69
N LEU A 65 -1.00 8.14 -12.36
CA LEU A 65 -0.19 8.20 -11.15
C LEU A 65 1.30 8.27 -11.52
N PRO A 66 2.14 8.86 -10.65
CA PRO A 66 3.59 8.76 -10.82
C PRO A 66 4.04 7.30 -10.63
N VAL A 67 5.27 7.00 -11.03
CA VAL A 67 5.86 5.68 -10.75
C VAL A 67 6.13 5.55 -9.25
N ILE A 68 5.27 4.81 -8.56
CA ILE A 68 5.40 4.53 -7.13
C ILE A 68 6.37 3.36 -6.96
N ASN A 69 7.65 3.68 -6.82
CA ASN A 69 8.70 2.72 -6.52
C ASN A 69 9.30 2.97 -5.13
N LYS A 70 10.25 2.14 -4.73
CA LYS A 70 10.95 2.25 -3.45
C LYS A 70 11.66 3.59 -3.28
N GLU A 71 12.22 4.15 -4.35
CA GLU A 71 12.88 5.45 -4.31
C GLU A 71 11.88 6.59 -4.04
N PHE A 72 10.72 6.57 -4.70
CA PHE A 72 9.64 7.51 -4.47
C PHE A 72 9.15 7.46 -3.00
N ILE A 73 8.93 6.25 -2.47
CA ILE A 73 8.54 6.05 -1.06
C ILE A 73 9.64 6.55 -0.12
N ASN A 74 10.91 6.22 -0.37
CA ASN A 74 12.04 6.65 0.45
C ASN A 74 12.16 8.18 0.52
N ASN A 75 12.02 8.86 -0.62
CA ASN A 75 12.06 10.32 -0.65
C ASN A 75 10.85 10.92 0.06
N SER A 76 9.65 10.34 -0.12
CA SER A 76 8.45 10.76 0.62
C SER A 76 8.63 10.62 2.14
N MET A 77 9.19 9.50 2.62
CA MET A 77 9.53 9.30 4.03
C MET A 77 10.49 10.37 4.54
N LYS A 78 11.55 10.66 3.79
CA LYS A 78 12.54 11.69 4.18
C LYS A 78 11.92 13.09 4.23
N VAL A 79 11.02 13.43 3.31
CA VAL A 79 10.30 14.70 3.33
C VAL A 79 9.46 14.80 4.60
N VAL A 80 8.69 13.77 4.90
CA VAL A 80 7.83 13.71 6.10
C VAL A 80 8.62 13.79 7.40
N CYS A 81 9.82 13.20 7.45
CA CYS A 81 10.67 13.20 8.65
C CYS A 81 11.61 14.42 8.73
N GLY A 82 11.66 15.25 7.70
CA GLY A 82 12.58 16.37 7.58
C GLY A 82 14.03 15.99 7.24
N GLU A 83 14.89 17.00 7.12
CA GLU A 83 16.31 16.78 6.84
C GLU A 83 17.07 16.23 8.05
N LYS A 84 18.15 15.49 7.78
CA LYS A 84 19.13 15.18 8.82
C LYS A 84 19.81 16.45 9.27
N GLU A 85 20.15 16.48 10.55
CA GLU A 85 21.03 17.51 11.12
C GLU A 85 22.46 17.40 10.54
N GLU A 86 22.90 16.18 10.19
CA GLU A 86 24.19 15.97 9.52
C GLU A 86 24.02 15.44 8.09
N LYS A 87 24.49 16.23 7.11
CA LYS A 87 24.59 15.82 5.69
C LYS A 87 25.93 15.11 5.47
N ARG A 88 25.92 13.77 5.50
CA ARG A 88 27.09 12.92 5.18
C ARG A 88 26.74 11.95 4.05
N GLY A 89 27.69 11.73 3.14
CA GLY A 89 27.58 10.74 2.05
C GLY A 89 27.75 11.34 0.66
N LYS A 90 27.58 10.50 -0.37
CA LYS A 90 27.59 10.93 -1.76
C LYS A 90 26.40 11.87 -2.03
N PRO A 91 26.59 12.97 -2.78
CA PRO A 91 25.47 13.79 -3.23
C PRO A 91 24.44 12.95 -3.98
N PRO A 92 23.13 13.23 -3.80
CA PRO A 92 22.08 12.62 -4.62
C PRO A 92 22.24 13.03 -6.10
N SER A 93 21.63 12.26 -7.01
CA SER A 93 21.54 12.66 -8.42
C SER A 93 20.60 13.84 -8.60
N ASP A 94 20.73 14.56 -9.72
CA ASP A 94 19.87 15.68 -10.06
C ASP A 94 18.38 15.28 -10.12
N GLU A 95 18.09 14.07 -10.62
CA GLU A 95 16.74 13.50 -10.63
C GLU A 95 16.16 13.32 -9.22
N THR A 96 16.96 12.79 -8.28
CA THR A 96 16.54 12.63 -6.88
C THR A 96 16.34 14.00 -6.21
N ILE A 97 17.17 15.00 -6.55
CA ILE A 97 17.03 16.38 -6.04
C ILE A 97 15.70 16.97 -6.51
N ALA A 98 15.43 16.95 -7.82
CA ALA A 98 14.19 17.49 -8.40
C ALA A 98 12.95 16.78 -7.84
N LEU A 99 12.98 15.45 -7.70
CA LEU A 99 11.90 14.70 -7.08
C LEU A 99 11.67 15.14 -5.63
N LYS A 100 12.74 15.27 -4.85
CA LYS A 100 12.65 15.68 -3.44
C LYS A 100 12.11 17.11 -3.31
N GLU A 101 12.54 18.05 -4.15
CA GLU A 101 12.03 19.43 -4.16
C GLU A 101 10.53 19.48 -4.44
N LYS A 102 10.06 18.71 -5.43
CA LYS A 102 8.62 18.59 -5.73
C LYS A 102 7.84 18.04 -4.53
N LEU A 103 8.32 16.95 -3.92
CA LEU A 103 7.67 16.34 -2.76
C LEU A 103 7.71 17.28 -1.54
N THR A 104 8.82 17.95 -1.28
CA THR A 104 8.96 18.92 -0.18
C THR A 104 8.03 20.11 -0.36
N SER A 105 7.91 20.66 -1.57
CA SER A 105 7.02 21.79 -1.85
C SER A 105 5.56 21.40 -1.56
N PHE A 106 5.11 20.26 -2.08
CA PHE A 106 3.77 19.75 -1.81
C PHE A 106 3.55 19.47 -0.32
N TYR A 107 4.53 18.88 0.37
CA TYR A 107 4.45 18.63 1.80
C TYR A 107 4.24 19.91 2.59
N ASN A 108 5.05 20.95 2.35
CA ASN A 108 4.97 22.21 3.07
C ASN A 108 3.66 22.95 2.80
N GLU A 109 3.20 22.95 1.54
CA GLU A 109 2.01 23.68 1.13
C GLU A 109 0.71 23.00 1.57
N HIS A 110 0.61 21.68 1.43
CA HIS A 110 -0.67 20.98 1.57
C HIS A 110 -0.74 20.02 2.75
N TYR A 111 0.33 19.29 3.07
CA TYR A 111 0.27 18.27 4.11
C TYR A 111 0.59 18.82 5.50
N LEU A 112 1.71 19.52 5.65
CA LEU A 112 2.19 20.07 6.93
C LEU A 112 1.10 20.88 7.68
N PRO A 113 0.32 21.77 7.02
CA PRO A 113 -0.74 22.55 7.69
C PRO A 113 -1.87 21.69 8.28
N THR A 114 -2.01 20.43 7.85
CA THR A 114 -3.01 19.48 8.37
C THR A 114 -2.50 18.65 9.55
N THR A 115 -1.24 18.85 9.96
CA THR A 115 -0.60 18.08 11.03
C THR A 115 -0.49 18.89 12.32
N GLN A 116 -0.16 18.21 13.43
CA GLN A 116 0.15 18.87 14.70
C GLN A 116 1.57 19.46 14.74
N ASN A 117 2.30 19.46 13.61
CA ASN A 117 3.70 19.90 13.50
C ASN A 117 4.70 19.18 14.42
N ASP A 118 4.39 17.94 14.82
CA ASP A 118 5.33 17.07 15.54
C ASP A 118 6.50 16.66 14.62
N ARG A 119 7.71 17.12 14.93
CA ARG A 119 8.92 16.74 14.17
C ARG A 119 9.23 15.26 14.37
N ILE A 120 9.23 14.48 13.28
CA ILE A 120 9.54 13.04 13.31
C ILE A 120 11.04 12.83 13.05
N ASN A 121 11.84 12.68 14.10
CA ASN A 121 13.27 12.44 13.96
C ASN A 121 13.59 10.95 13.66
N TYR A 122 14.31 10.67 12.57
CA TYR A 122 14.76 9.32 12.21
C TYR A 122 16.25 9.06 12.49
N THR A 123 16.87 9.88 13.34
CA THR A 123 18.25 9.70 13.79
C THR A 123 18.42 8.32 14.40
N GLY A 124 19.45 7.61 13.92
CA GLY A 124 19.75 6.22 14.30
C GLY A 124 18.89 5.15 13.62
N LEU A 125 17.86 5.54 12.85
CA LEU A 125 16.86 4.64 12.27
C LEU A 125 16.96 4.50 10.74
N ASN A 126 18.11 4.82 10.12
CA ASN A 126 18.26 4.78 8.66
C ASN A 126 17.97 3.39 8.06
N THR A 127 18.53 2.34 8.66
CA THR A 127 18.30 0.95 8.28
C THR A 127 16.86 0.50 8.55
N VAL A 128 16.25 1.00 9.63
CA VAL A 128 14.82 0.79 9.89
C VAL A 128 13.98 1.43 8.79
N MET A 129 14.32 2.64 8.36
CA MET A 129 13.63 3.34 7.27
C MET A 129 13.69 2.55 5.96
N ASP A 130 14.82 1.90 5.66
CA ASP A 130 14.93 1.01 4.51
C ASP A 130 13.99 -0.19 4.60
N TYR A 131 13.84 -0.82 5.77
CA TYR A 131 12.85 -1.89 5.96
C TYR A 131 11.42 -1.36 5.86
N LEU A 132 11.12 -0.21 6.46
CA LEU A 132 9.78 0.38 6.43
C LEU A 132 9.34 0.76 5.00
N LYS A 133 10.27 1.24 4.17
CA LYS A 133 10.02 1.52 2.75
C LYS A 133 9.56 0.26 2.00
N GLU A 134 10.23 -0.86 2.22
CA GLU A 134 9.85 -2.17 1.65
C GLU A 134 8.47 -2.61 2.14
N ASP A 135 8.22 -2.46 3.45
CA ASP A 135 6.93 -2.79 4.05
C ASP A 135 5.81 -1.91 3.49
N ILE A 136 6.02 -0.60 3.28
CA ILE A 136 5.05 0.32 2.68
C ILE A 136 4.75 -0.10 1.23
N MET A 137 5.76 -0.40 0.41
CA MET A 137 5.53 -0.89 -0.95
C MET A 137 4.68 -2.16 -0.94
N THR A 138 5.04 -3.10 -0.07
CA THR A 138 4.32 -4.37 0.12
C THR A 138 2.86 -4.15 0.57
N MET A 139 2.58 -3.12 1.39
CA MET A 139 1.20 -2.78 1.78
C MET A 139 0.34 -2.38 0.59
N TYR A 140 0.87 -1.59 -0.35
CA TYR A 140 0.16 -1.23 -1.58
C TYR A 140 -0.07 -2.45 -2.46
N GLU A 141 0.97 -3.24 -2.72
CA GLU A 141 0.89 -4.45 -3.54
C GLU A 141 -0.12 -5.45 -2.97
N ASN A 142 -0.06 -5.72 -1.66
CA ASN A 142 -0.98 -6.63 -1.00
C ASN A 142 -2.43 -6.13 -1.03
N ASN A 143 -2.67 -4.84 -0.79
CA ASN A 143 -4.01 -4.28 -0.86
C ASN A 143 -4.64 -4.50 -2.25
N ILE A 144 -3.85 -4.30 -3.32
CA ILE A 144 -4.32 -4.53 -4.69
C ILE A 144 -4.52 -6.03 -4.92
N GLN A 145 -3.51 -6.85 -4.67
CA GLN A 145 -3.54 -8.30 -4.93
C GLN A 145 -4.69 -9.03 -4.24
N LEU A 146 -5.01 -8.63 -3.01
CA LEU A 146 -6.00 -9.33 -2.20
C LEU A 146 -7.42 -8.85 -2.47
N HIS A 147 -7.60 -7.57 -2.82
CA HIS A 147 -8.92 -6.94 -2.82
C HIS A 147 -9.38 -6.43 -4.18
N TYR A 148 -8.56 -6.46 -5.24
CA TYR A 148 -8.94 -5.86 -6.54
C TYR A 148 -10.31 -6.31 -7.06
N VAL A 149 -10.60 -7.61 -6.97
CA VAL A 149 -11.90 -8.17 -7.40
C VAL A 149 -13.05 -7.61 -6.56
N ASP A 150 -12.85 -7.41 -5.25
CA ASP A 150 -13.84 -6.79 -4.35
C ASP A 150 -14.15 -5.33 -4.76
N TYR A 151 -13.15 -4.59 -5.25
CA TYR A 151 -13.36 -3.24 -5.78
C TYR A 151 -14.24 -3.26 -7.03
N VAL A 152 -13.98 -4.18 -7.97
CA VAL A 152 -14.80 -4.36 -9.18
C VAL A 152 -16.22 -4.80 -8.80
N GLU A 153 -16.34 -5.70 -7.84
CA GLU A 153 -17.62 -6.15 -7.31
C GLU A 153 -18.45 -4.99 -6.75
N ARG A 154 -17.84 -4.16 -5.89
CA ARG A 154 -18.48 -2.98 -5.28
C ARG A 154 -18.91 -2.00 -6.36
N PHE A 155 -18.01 -1.68 -7.28
CA PHE A 155 -18.25 -0.78 -8.41
C PHE A 155 -19.47 -1.21 -9.23
N VAL A 156 -19.50 -2.46 -9.71
CA VAL A 156 -20.63 -2.99 -10.50
C VAL A 156 -21.92 -2.97 -9.70
N ASN A 157 -21.88 -3.40 -8.44
CA ASN A 157 -23.09 -3.44 -7.59
C ASN A 157 -23.69 -2.04 -7.39
N VAL A 158 -22.86 -1.01 -7.28
CA VAL A 158 -23.29 0.39 -7.06
C VAL A 158 -23.83 0.98 -8.35
N VAL A 159 -23.09 0.90 -9.47
CA VAL A 159 -23.53 1.44 -10.77
C VAL A 159 -24.86 0.82 -11.20
N TRP A 160 -25.02 -0.48 -11.03
CA TRP A 160 -26.26 -1.19 -11.38
C TRP A 160 -27.31 -1.20 -10.26
N LYS A 161 -27.17 -0.32 -9.26
CA LYS A 161 -28.17 -0.04 -8.22
C LYS A 161 -28.69 -1.29 -7.51
N LYS A 162 -27.81 -2.28 -7.29
CA LYS A 162 -28.16 -3.59 -6.70
C LYS A 162 -28.98 -3.44 -5.42
N LYS A 163 -28.56 -2.52 -4.54
CA LYS A 163 -29.23 -2.23 -3.26
C LYS A 163 -30.68 -1.78 -3.45
N ILE A 164 -30.89 -0.75 -4.28
CA ILE A 164 -32.23 -0.20 -4.59
C ILE A 164 -33.14 -1.26 -5.22
N ILE A 165 -32.63 -2.03 -6.19
CA ILE A 165 -33.42 -3.08 -6.84
C ILE A 165 -33.79 -4.18 -5.84
N THR A 166 -32.84 -4.58 -4.98
CA THR A 166 -33.09 -5.58 -3.92
C THR A 166 -34.17 -5.11 -2.94
N GLU A 167 -34.15 -3.84 -2.55
CA GLU A 167 -35.19 -3.24 -1.70
C GLU A 167 -36.55 -3.20 -2.40
N LYS A 168 -36.61 -2.84 -3.68
CA LYS A 168 -37.86 -2.89 -4.47
C LYS A 168 -38.41 -4.31 -4.55
N ILE A 169 -37.58 -5.32 -4.80
CA ILE A 169 -38.00 -6.73 -4.81
C ILE A 169 -38.60 -7.11 -3.45
N ARG A 170 -37.96 -6.72 -2.34
CA ARG A 170 -38.46 -7.02 -0.99
C ARG A 170 -39.81 -6.37 -0.69
N LYS A 171 -40.08 -5.18 -1.24
CA LYS A 171 -41.34 -4.45 -1.07
C LYS A 171 -42.46 -4.98 -1.98
N LEU A 172 -42.16 -5.31 -3.23
CA LEU A 172 -43.18 -5.67 -4.24
C LEU A 172 -43.71 -7.10 -4.10
N TYR A 173 -42.84 -8.05 -3.76
CA TYR A 173 -43.22 -9.47 -3.72
C TYR A 173 -43.62 -9.89 -2.32
N LYS A 174 -44.66 -10.73 -2.20
CA LYS A 174 -45.22 -11.10 -0.88
C LYS A 174 -44.48 -12.26 -0.25
N THR A 175 -44.12 -13.28 -1.03
CA THR A 175 -43.54 -14.52 -0.47
C THR A 175 -42.01 -14.46 -0.39
N LYS A 176 -41.44 -15.10 0.64
CA LYS A 176 -39.98 -15.19 0.84
C LYS A 176 -39.29 -15.88 -0.34
N ALA A 177 -39.82 -17.03 -0.78
CA ALA A 177 -39.25 -17.83 -1.88
C ALA A 177 -39.18 -17.04 -3.19
N GLU A 178 -40.21 -16.24 -3.47
CA GLU A 178 -40.28 -15.40 -4.66
C GLU A 178 -39.25 -14.26 -4.61
N ARG A 179 -39.08 -13.60 -3.46
CA ARG A 179 -38.06 -12.56 -3.23
C ARG A 179 -36.65 -13.13 -3.43
N GLU A 180 -36.35 -14.28 -2.83
CA GLU A 180 -35.04 -14.92 -2.91
C GLU A 180 -34.69 -15.35 -4.33
N THR A 181 -35.66 -15.90 -5.07
CA THR A 181 -35.45 -16.28 -6.47
C THR A 181 -35.10 -15.07 -7.32
N ARG A 182 -35.82 -13.96 -7.20
CA ARG A 182 -35.51 -12.73 -7.96
C ARG A 182 -34.18 -12.10 -7.57
N ILE A 183 -33.85 -12.08 -6.28
CA ILE A 183 -32.54 -11.58 -5.81
C ILE A 183 -31.41 -12.47 -6.34
N ARG A 184 -31.59 -13.80 -6.38
CA ARG A 184 -30.63 -14.73 -6.98
C ARG A 184 -30.46 -14.48 -8.48
N CYS A 185 -31.55 -14.25 -9.21
CA CYS A 185 -31.50 -13.88 -10.63
C CYS A 185 -30.69 -12.59 -10.84
N LEU A 186 -30.99 -11.51 -10.10
CA LEU A 186 -30.24 -10.25 -10.15
C LEU A 186 -28.75 -10.48 -9.87
N CYS A 187 -28.42 -11.19 -8.80
CA CYS A 187 -27.03 -11.51 -8.45
C CYS A 187 -26.32 -12.32 -9.55
N SER A 188 -27.03 -13.24 -10.20
CA SER A 188 -26.50 -14.03 -11.32
C SER A 188 -26.20 -13.16 -12.54
N GLU A 189 -27.08 -12.20 -12.87
CA GLU A 189 -26.85 -11.24 -13.95
C GLU A 189 -25.65 -10.35 -13.68
N LEU A 190 -25.57 -9.75 -12.48
CA LEU A 190 -24.44 -8.91 -12.10
C LEU A 190 -23.12 -9.69 -12.07
N ARG A 191 -23.14 -10.98 -11.71
CA ARG A 191 -21.95 -11.84 -11.77
C ARG A 191 -21.42 -12.00 -13.20
N LYS A 192 -22.31 -12.10 -14.19
CA LYS A 192 -21.91 -12.17 -15.61
C LYS A 192 -21.25 -10.87 -16.08
N ILE A 193 -21.78 -9.72 -15.66
CA ILE A 193 -21.18 -8.41 -15.95
C ILE A 193 -19.77 -8.29 -15.33
N LYS A 194 -19.63 -8.67 -14.04
CA LYS A 194 -18.33 -8.68 -13.36
C LYS A 194 -17.32 -9.60 -14.05
N TYR A 195 -17.78 -10.79 -14.45
CA TYR A 195 -16.95 -11.73 -15.21
C TYR A 195 -16.49 -11.09 -16.52
N ASP A 196 -17.39 -10.52 -17.33
CA ASP A 196 -17.05 -9.93 -18.63
C ASP A 196 -16.13 -8.70 -18.52
N LEU A 197 -16.19 -7.95 -17.41
CA LEU A 197 -15.25 -6.88 -17.10
C LEU A 197 -13.84 -7.40 -16.79
N LEU A 198 -13.74 -8.49 -16.02
CA LEU A 198 -12.48 -9.07 -15.55
C LEU A 198 -11.85 -10.06 -16.55
N ASN A 199 -12.64 -10.59 -17.47
CA ASN A 199 -12.23 -11.62 -18.39
C ASN A 199 -11.34 -11.04 -19.49
N VAL A 200 -10.03 -11.23 -19.36
CA VAL A 200 -9.02 -10.74 -20.31
C VAL A 200 -8.87 -11.65 -21.54
N ASP A 201 -9.46 -12.85 -21.51
CA ASP A 201 -9.53 -13.76 -22.64
C ASP A 201 -10.43 -13.19 -23.75
N LYS A 202 -10.15 -13.57 -25.00
CA LYS A 202 -10.94 -13.19 -26.18
C LYS A 202 -12.25 -13.97 -26.32
N SER A 203 -12.78 -14.51 -25.23
CA SER A 203 -14.03 -15.26 -25.24
C SER A 203 -15.25 -14.33 -25.34
N ALA A 204 -16.34 -14.85 -25.90
CA ALA A 204 -17.59 -14.10 -26.03
C ALA A 204 -18.16 -13.72 -24.65
N TYR A 205 -18.83 -12.56 -24.60
CA TYR A 205 -19.48 -12.10 -23.38
C TYR A 205 -20.57 -13.06 -22.89
N LYS A 206 -20.60 -13.27 -21.57
CA LYS A 206 -21.61 -14.11 -20.90
C LYS A 206 -22.85 -13.32 -20.48
N SER A 207 -22.72 -12.01 -20.31
CA SER A 207 -23.81 -11.09 -20.01
C SER A 207 -24.69 -10.85 -21.24
N LYS A 208 -25.89 -10.31 -21.02
CA LYS A 208 -26.83 -9.98 -22.09
C LYS A 208 -26.30 -8.83 -22.96
N SER A 209 -26.64 -8.84 -24.25
CA SER A 209 -26.10 -7.93 -25.28
C SER A 209 -26.20 -6.45 -24.93
N TYR A 210 -27.27 -6.02 -24.29
CA TYR A 210 -27.46 -4.62 -23.91
C TYR A 210 -26.46 -4.12 -22.84
N TYR A 211 -25.70 -5.01 -22.18
CA TYR A 211 -24.61 -4.60 -21.29
C TYR A 211 -23.28 -4.42 -22.01
N HIS A 212 -23.13 -4.95 -23.23
CA HIS A 212 -21.82 -5.12 -23.89
C HIS A 212 -21.13 -3.80 -24.21
N THR A 213 -21.89 -2.78 -24.62
CA THR A 213 -21.37 -1.43 -24.87
C THR A 213 -20.80 -0.83 -23.59
N TRP A 214 -21.57 -0.84 -22.50
CA TRP A 214 -21.12 -0.33 -21.20
C TRP A 214 -19.90 -1.11 -20.68
N ILE A 215 -19.89 -2.44 -20.80
CA ILE A 215 -18.74 -3.27 -20.41
C ILE A 215 -17.49 -2.85 -21.20
N THR A 216 -17.60 -2.71 -22.51
CA THR A 216 -16.47 -2.32 -23.39
C THR A 216 -15.89 -0.97 -23.00
N GLU A 217 -16.75 0.01 -22.71
CA GLU A 217 -16.34 1.34 -22.27
C GLU A 217 -15.64 1.29 -20.91
N GLN A 218 -16.26 0.63 -19.92
CA GLN A 218 -15.73 0.58 -18.55
C GLN A 218 -14.46 -0.26 -18.43
N ARG A 219 -14.25 -1.26 -19.29
CA ARG A 219 -13.01 -2.06 -19.28
C ARG A 219 -11.74 -1.22 -19.43
N LYS A 220 -11.81 -0.09 -20.15
CA LYS A 220 -10.67 0.84 -20.31
C LYS A 220 -10.22 1.48 -19.00
N HIS A 221 -11.12 1.52 -18.01
CA HIS A 221 -10.87 2.11 -16.70
C HIS A 221 -10.77 1.06 -15.59
N VAL A 222 -11.38 -0.11 -15.78
CA VAL A 222 -11.35 -1.25 -14.85
C VAL A 222 -10.17 -2.17 -15.10
N LEU A 223 -9.50 -2.08 -16.24
CA LEU A 223 -8.31 -2.88 -16.52
C LEU A 223 -7.17 -1.98 -16.99
N PRO A 224 -5.91 -2.28 -16.63
CA PRO A 224 -4.77 -1.54 -17.13
C PRO A 224 -4.64 -1.68 -18.64
N ASN A 225 -4.21 -0.61 -19.30
CA ASN A 225 -3.97 -0.62 -20.74
C ASN A 225 -2.65 -1.33 -21.05
N LYS A 226 -2.70 -2.66 -21.16
CA LYS A 226 -1.54 -3.49 -21.52
C LYS A 226 -1.85 -4.48 -22.63
N LYS A 227 -0.81 -4.81 -23.38
CA LYS A 227 -0.88 -5.69 -24.56
C LYS A 227 -1.08 -7.16 -24.19
N LYS A 228 -0.55 -7.59 -23.05
CA LYS A 228 -0.58 -8.99 -22.59
C LYS A 228 -0.81 -9.04 -21.10
N TYR A 229 -1.53 -10.06 -20.66
CA TYR A 229 -1.73 -10.40 -19.25
C TYR A 229 -0.96 -11.68 -18.94
N GLU A 230 -0.38 -11.77 -17.75
CA GLU A 230 0.31 -13.00 -17.34
C GLU A 230 -0.63 -14.20 -17.37
N LYS A 231 -0.22 -15.24 -18.11
CA LYS A 231 -1.01 -16.47 -18.38
C LYS A 231 -2.43 -16.19 -18.87
N ASP A 232 -2.62 -15.10 -19.63
CA ASP A 232 -3.93 -14.66 -20.10
C ASP A 232 -4.97 -14.55 -18.96
N SER A 233 -4.53 -14.19 -17.75
CA SER A 233 -5.36 -14.20 -16.57
C SER A 233 -5.09 -13.02 -15.67
N ILE A 234 -6.15 -12.28 -15.35
CA ILE A 234 -6.06 -11.17 -14.39
C ILE A 234 -5.53 -11.62 -13.02
N TYR A 235 -5.85 -12.85 -12.59
CA TYR A 235 -5.45 -13.34 -11.27
C TYR A 235 -3.95 -13.59 -11.15
N TYR A 236 -3.33 -14.13 -12.20
CA TYR A 236 -1.87 -14.29 -12.25
C TYR A 236 -1.20 -12.93 -12.41
N ASP A 237 -1.76 -12.09 -13.26
CA ASP A 237 -1.19 -10.80 -13.56
C ASP A 237 -1.24 -9.83 -12.36
N LEU A 238 -2.30 -9.83 -11.55
CA LEU A 238 -2.36 -9.12 -10.27
C LEU A 238 -1.20 -9.51 -9.34
N LYS A 239 -0.74 -10.77 -9.39
CA LYS A 239 0.40 -11.23 -8.58
C LYS A 239 1.76 -10.76 -9.10
N CYS A 240 1.88 -10.52 -10.40
CA CYS A 240 3.13 -10.09 -11.03
C CYS A 240 3.28 -8.57 -11.08
N SER A 241 2.21 -7.85 -11.45
CA SER A 241 2.22 -6.40 -11.68
C SER A 241 1.02 -5.71 -11.03
N PRO A 242 0.87 -5.80 -9.69
CA PRO A 242 -0.29 -5.23 -8.99
C PRO A 242 -0.43 -3.73 -9.19
N MET A 243 0.68 -2.97 -9.19
CA MET A 243 0.62 -1.51 -9.23
C MET A 243 -0.04 -0.95 -10.51
N ASP A 244 -0.05 -1.70 -11.62
CA ASP A 244 -0.75 -1.32 -12.86
C ASP A 244 -2.25 -1.09 -12.63
N TYR A 245 -2.83 -1.80 -11.66
CA TYR A 245 -4.26 -1.76 -11.35
C TYR A 245 -4.64 -0.66 -10.36
N PHE A 246 -3.66 0.01 -9.78
CA PHE A 246 -3.91 1.00 -8.72
C PHE A 246 -4.73 2.22 -9.21
N PRO A 247 -4.46 2.82 -10.39
CA PRO A 247 -5.30 3.88 -10.96
C PRO A 247 -6.76 3.43 -11.15
N SER A 248 -6.97 2.18 -11.55
CA SER A 248 -8.31 1.60 -11.76
C SER A 248 -9.09 1.47 -10.44
N MET A 249 -8.42 1.15 -9.33
CA MET A 249 -9.05 1.14 -8.00
C MET A 249 -9.53 2.54 -7.59
N ILE A 250 -8.73 3.58 -7.85
CA ILE A 250 -9.11 4.97 -7.59
C ILE A 250 -10.33 5.34 -8.43
N TYR A 251 -10.29 5.10 -9.74
CA TYR A 251 -11.40 5.36 -10.66
C TYR A 251 -12.72 4.74 -10.16
N MET A 252 -12.67 3.44 -9.85
CA MET A 252 -13.86 2.70 -9.40
C MET A 252 -14.43 3.28 -8.11
N MET A 253 -13.59 3.61 -7.13
CA MET A 253 -14.08 4.15 -5.86
C MET A 253 -14.55 5.60 -5.99
N LYS A 254 -13.94 6.43 -6.83
CA LYS A 254 -14.50 7.76 -7.15
C LYS A 254 -15.88 7.65 -7.81
N ARG A 255 -16.10 6.65 -8.66
CA ARG A 255 -17.43 6.42 -9.25
C ARG A 255 -18.44 5.94 -8.21
N VAL A 256 -18.03 5.11 -7.25
CA VAL A 256 -18.87 4.74 -6.10
C VAL A 256 -19.19 5.97 -5.23
N GLU A 257 -18.21 6.84 -4.98
CA GLU A 257 -18.37 8.09 -4.23
C GLU A 257 -19.41 9.01 -4.87
N SER A 258 -19.38 9.15 -6.20
CA SER A 258 -20.35 9.99 -6.94
C SER A 258 -21.81 9.52 -6.82
N GLU A 259 -22.02 8.28 -6.38
CA GLU A 259 -23.34 7.71 -6.12
C GLU A 259 -23.73 7.80 -4.63
N ASN A 260 -22.97 8.55 -3.83
CA ASN A 260 -23.12 8.76 -2.39
C ASN A 260 -23.15 7.44 -1.58
N GLU A 261 -22.31 6.49 -1.98
CA GLU A 261 -22.19 5.17 -1.37
C GLU A 261 -20.84 5.00 -0.67
N CYS A 262 -20.78 4.19 0.39
CA CYS A 262 -19.54 3.98 1.15
C CYS A 262 -18.43 3.38 0.29
N LEU A 263 -17.21 3.87 0.52
CA LEU A 263 -16.00 3.50 -0.22
C LEU A 263 -15.26 2.33 0.43
N ASN A 264 -14.64 1.50 -0.40
CA ASN A 264 -13.54 0.66 0.05
C ASN A 264 -12.27 1.51 0.10
N ILE A 265 -11.44 1.32 1.13
CA ILE A 265 -10.26 2.16 1.36
C ILE A 265 -9.14 1.80 0.37
N VAL A 266 -9.03 2.56 -0.72
CA VAL A 266 -8.06 2.34 -1.80
C VAL A 266 -6.60 2.47 -1.33
N PHE A 267 -6.32 3.42 -0.45
CA PHE A 267 -4.96 3.68 0.03
C PHE A 267 -4.73 2.93 1.35
N PRO A 268 -3.68 2.09 1.46
CA PRO A 268 -3.40 1.41 2.71
C PRO A 268 -3.05 2.45 3.78
N LEU A 269 -3.82 2.45 4.88
CA LEU A 269 -3.60 3.31 6.04
C LEU A 269 -3.47 2.44 7.29
N ARG A 270 -2.81 2.97 8.33
CA ARG A 270 -2.83 2.34 9.65
C ARG A 270 -4.17 2.66 10.33
N GLY A 271 -4.97 1.63 10.60
CA GLY A 271 -6.26 1.76 11.29
C GLY A 271 -6.18 1.66 12.82
N GLU A 272 -5.01 1.33 13.37
CA GLU A 272 -4.79 1.19 14.81
C GLU A 272 -3.73 2.17 15.29
N ILE A 273 -3.93 2.68 16.51
CA ILE A 273 -2.97 3.54 17.22
C ILE A 273 -1.83 2.70 17.82
N ALA A 274 -2.06 1.39 18.04
CA ALA A 274 -1.08 0.49 18.60
C ALA A 274 0.15 0.33 17.68
N PRO A 275 1.38 0.55 18.19
CA PRO A 275 2.60 0.36 17.41
C PRO A 275 2.72 -1.07 16.89
N LYS A 276 3.08 -1.20 15.61
CA LYS A 276 3.40 -2.48 14.98
C LYS A 276 4.89 -2.80 15.14
N TYR A 277 5.24 -4.08 14.92
CA TYR A 277 6.61 -4.58 15.00
C TYR A 277 7.55 -3.85 14.03
N ILE A 278 8.79 -3.64 14.46
CA ILE A 278 9.86 -3.10 13.62
C ILE A 278 11.04 -4.08 13.58
N ARG A 279 11.81 -4.03 12.50
CA ARG A 279 13.04 -4.81 12.37
C ARG A 279 14.22 -3.98 12.87
N LEU A 280 14.98 -4.55 13.81
CA LEU A 280 16.21 -3.97 14.34
C LEU A 280 17.38 -4.88 13.95
N ASP A 281 18.28 -4.36 13.12
CA ASP A 281 19.52 -5.04 12.76
C ASP A 281 20.69 -4.57 13.64
N THR A 282 21.84 -5.21 13.50
CA THR A 282 23.07 -4.84 14.21
C THR A 282 23.44 -3.37 13.99
N THR A 283 23.27 -2.84 12.78
CA THR A 283 23.55 -1.43 12.46
C THR A 283 22.65 -0.50 13.27
N THR A 284 21.36 -0.82 13.36
CA THR A 284 20.39 -0.05 14.13
C THR A 284 20.74 -0.08 15.61
N LEU A 285 21.04 -1.27 16.15
CA LEU A 285 21.41 -1.43 17.57
C LEU A 285 22.69 -0.64 17.91
N VAL A 286 23.71 -0.68 17.05
CA VAL A 286 24.93 0.13 17.21
C VAL A 286 24.61 1.62 17.18
N ASN A 287 23.70 2.05 16.29
CA ASN A 287 23.33 3.46 16.21
C ASN A 287 22.57 3.94 17.44
N LEU A 288 21.65 3.13 17.96
CA LEU A 288 20.76 3.47 19.08
C LEU A 288 21.43 3.31 20.45
N LEU A 289 22.15 2.20 20.67
CA LEU A 289 22.59 1.78 22.00
C LEU A 289 24.09 2.02 22.27
N LEU A 290 24.93 2.09 21.22
CA LEU A 290 26.36 2.31 21.43
C LEU A 290 26.62 3.78 21.80
N ARG A 291 27.31 3.98 22.93
CA ARG A 291 27.72 5.28 23.46
C ARG A 291 29.18 5.53 23.12
N LYS A 292 29.62 6.80 23.22
CA LYS A 292 31.02 7.18 22.91
C LYS A 292 32.04 6.41 23.75
N GLU A 293 31.71 6.13 25.02
CA GLU A 293 32.52 5.34 25.94
C GLU A 293 32.74 3.88 25.51
N HIS A 294 31.83 3.33 24.69
CA HIS A 294 31.92 1.97 24.15
C HIS A 294 32.74 1.90 22.85
N GLY A 295 33.31 3.02 22.39
CA GLY A 295 34.17 3.10 21.22
C GLY A 295 33.51 3.64 19.95
N ASN A 296 34.22 3.53 18.82
CA ASN A 296 33.80 4.11 17.55
C ASN A 296 32.71 3.26 16.87
N LYS A 297 31.52 3.85 16.65
CA LYS A 297 30.39 3.21 15.94
C LYS A 297 30.79 2.62 14.58
N ASP A 298 31.70 3.26 13.83
CA ASP A 298 32.09 2.80 12.49
C ASP A 298 32.88 1.49 12.52
N PHE A 299 33.60 1.22 13.59
CA PHE A 299 34.30 -0.05 13.79
C PHE A 299 33.32 -1.23 13.77
N TYR A 300 32.23 -1.11 14.55
CA TYR A 300 31.22 -2.15 14.69
C TYR A 300 30.36 -2.33 13.43
N LYS A 301 30.14 -1.27 12.66
CA LYS A 301 29.37 -1.33 11.40
C LYS A 301 30.12 -2.03 10.26
N ARG A 302 31.46 -1.91 10.20
CA ARG A 302 32.25 -2.38 9.04
C ARG A 302 32.82 -3.79 9.22
N LYS A 303 33.11 -4.23 10.44
CA LYS A 303 33.73 -5.55 10.69
C LYS A 303 32.74 -6.73 10.79
N SER A 304 31.43 -6.49 10.93
CA SER A 304 30.44 -7.59 11.00
C SER A 304 30.26 -8.38 9.68
N LYS A 305 30.92 -7.97 8.58
CA LYS A 305 30.90 -8.67 7.29
C LYS A 305 32.00 -9.75 7.13
N LYS A 306 32.82 -9.98 8.16
CA LYS A 306 33.82 -11.07 8.17
C LYS A 306 33.52 -12.05 9.31
N ILE A 307 32.49 -12.88 9.12
CA ILE A 307 32.35 -14.17 9.79
C ILE A 307 31.91 -15.16 8.72
#